data_AF-A0A948UMX1-F1
#
_entry.id   AF-A0A948UMX1-F1
#
_cell.length_a   1.000
_cell.length_b   1.000
_cell.length_c   1.000
_cell.angle_alpha   90.00
_cell.angle_beta   90.00
_cell.angle_gamma   90.00
#
_symmetry.space_group_name_H-M   'P 1'
#
loop_
_entity.id
_entity.type
_entity.pdbx_description
1 polymer ?
#
loop_
_entity_poly.entity_id
_entity_poly.type
_entity_poly.pdbx_seq_one_letter_code
_entity_poly.pdbx_strand_id
1 'polypeptide(L)'
;RAQKIIEEAKKSGAPEPLPIQADLTTNDGRKAVFNSWKKNFADNIDALVLCASGATIEINVDANMALVDKFLAIRKERIGKGEKLPLGTIIFLQSEPGHYQRVIDGVFNFLDYYRDKVGPAKRAGEDALRKRLQLMAGVGVRGIVVCPPEVEDTFNMKLFELQNKEARSKSRELSSKLGTKPFVTISQVAQKVRSLLENANIPNGHIQLFGNVSDGLTALSAIYGDEAIYVHTFEKIGEGRGIGRLIVNPKLWKRDEEPPFNTTPLDITKEHMRGHFRPDIASLFPGHKSIRTAAIALSQLFKQDEPVDPHKIYLEAYKSVKFRSPVLPGQTLTTKITLSGKTKDTVTGDAIQSVNGKESMDIRGMQVKKIKNAGEENALLLDQLIEASAQTVGMYVLASLENNDLLPLFHSTGEAKLLKTIQSGDNLLIKANNVKIIKTASMNIFSSDIEIYRAFTQITTQDGVIIPKVTREELVATVKTLQGLLLPKAEILKKLS
;
A
#
# COMPACT_ATOMS: atom_id res chain seq x y z
N ARG A 1 25.53 9.87 -27.09
CA ARG A 1 24.66 10.45 -26.02
C ARG A 1 25.45 10.91 -24.80
N ALA A 2 26.24 10.04 -24.15
CA ALA A 2 27.03 10.43 -22.96
C ALA A 2 27.93 11.65 -23.21
N GLN A 3 28.65 11.70 -24.34
CA GLN A 3 29.46 12.88 -24.69
C GLN A 3 28.64 14.18 -24.75
N LYS A 4 27.43 14.15 -25.29
CA LYS A 4 26.54 15.32 -25.35
C LYS A 4 26.20 15.84 -23.94
N ILE A 5 25.92 14.93 -23.00
CA ILE A 5 25.63 15.28 -21.60
C ILE A 5 26.86 15.92 -20.94
N ILE A 6 28.06 15.39 -21.22
CA ILE A 6 29.32 15.95 -20.72
C ILE A 6 29.53 17.37 -21.23
N GLU A 7 29.35 17.60 -22.53
CA GLU A 7 29.47 18.94 -23.11
C GLU A 7 28.43 19.91 -22.53
N GLU A 8 27.19 19.46 -22.29
CA GLU A 8 26.16 20.27 -21.65
C GLU A 8 26.49 20.60 -20.18
N ALA A 9 27.05 19.65 -19.43
CA ALA A 9 27.49 19.87 -18.06
C ALA A 9 28.69 20.83 -17.97
N LYS A 10 29.64 20.75 -18.92
CA LYS A 10 30.76 21.70 -19.01
C LYS A 10 30.26 23.13 -19.24
N LYS A 11 29.25 23.31 -20.09
CA LYS A 11 28.66 24.63 -20.38
C LYS A 11 27.91 25.24 -19.19
N SER A 12 27.41 24.43 -18.25
CA SER A 12 26.70 24.92 -17.06
C SER A 12 27.64 25.32 -15.91
N GLY A 13 28.95 25.17 -16.07
CA GLY A 13 29.93 25.41 -15.00
C GLY A 13 29.93 24.35 -13.90
N ALA A 14 29.27 23.21 -14.13
CA ALA A 14 29.32 22.07 -13.21
C ALA A 14 30.72 21.44 -13.21
N PRO A 15 31.13 20.78 -12.11
CA PRO A 15 32.35 19.97 -12.09
C PRO A 15 32.38 18.99 -13.27
N GLU A 16 33.56 18.78 -13.86
CA GLU A 16 33.70 17.95 -15.05
C GLU A 16 33.21 16.53 -14.78
N PRO A 17 32.14 16.05 -15.47
CA PRO A 17 31.65 14.70 -15.27
C PRO A 17 32.65 13.68 -15.84
N LEU A 18 32.90 12.61 -15.09
CA LEU A 18 33.78 11.51 -15.50
C LEU A 18 32.95 10.37 -16.13
N PRO A 19 32.92 10.22 -17.48
CA PRO A 19 32.26 9.09 -18.09
C PRO A 19 32.98 7.78 -17.79
N ILE A 20 32.21 6.75 -17.46
CA ILE A 20 32.69 5.38 -17.36
C ILE A 20 31.81 4.54 -18.28
N GLN A 21 32.39 3.95 -19.31
CA GLN A 21 31.70 2.97 -20.14
C GLN A 21 31.82 1.61 -19.46
N ALA A 22 30.69 1.06 -19.02
CA ALA A 22 30.64 -0.23 -18.36
C ALA A 22 29.30 -0.93 -18.65
N ASP A 23 29.36 -2.22 -18.97
CA ASP A 23 28.20 -3.09 -18.89
C ASP A 23 28.08 -3.62 -17.46
N LEU A 24 27.14 -3.03 -16.71
CA LEU A 24 26.93 -3.35 -15.30
C LEU A 24 26.42 -4.77 -15.08
N THR A 25 25.92 -5.47 -16.10
CA THR A 25 25.51 -6.88 -15.98
C THR A 25 26.71 -7.82 -15.86
N THR A 26 27.89 -7.39 -16.34
CA THR A 26 29.13 -8.16 -16.27
C THR A 26 29.95 -7.84 -15.03
N ASN A 27 30.74 -8.82 -14.56
CA ASN A 27 31.69 -8.60 -13.47
C ASN A 27 32.75 -7.56 -13.84
N ASP A 28 33.25 -7.58 -15.07
CA ASP A 28 34.33 -6.69 -15.49
C ASP A 28 33.85 -5.25 -15.65
N GLY A 29 32.63 -5.03 -16.15
CA GLY A 29 32.01 -3.70 -16.17
C GLY A 29 31.84 -3.13 -14.77
N ARG A 30 31.35 -3.93 -13.80
CA ARG A 30 31.26 -3.50 -12.40
C ARG A 30 32.63 -3.18 -11.79
N LYS A 31 33.64 -4.03 -12.03
CA LYS A 31 35.02 -3.77 -11.58
C LYS A 31 35.58 -2.47 -12.18
N ALA A 32 35.31 -2.18 -13.45
CA ALA A 32 35.74 -0.93 -14.07
C ALA A 32 35.17 0.30 -13.35
N VAL A 33 33.89 0.25 -12.96
CA VAL A 33 33.25 1.29 -12.14
C VAL A 33 33.92 1.41 -10.77
N PHE A 34 34.12 0.29 -10.06
CA PHE A 34 34.75 0.30 -8.73
C PHE A 34 36.19 0.80 -8.75
N ASN A 35 36.96 0.43 -9.76
CA ASN A 35 38.33 0.92 -9.94
C ASN A 35 38.34 2.43 -10.22
N SER A 36 37.35 2.92 -10.97
CA SER A 36 37.20 4.35 -11.23
C SER A 36 36.83 5.14 -9.98
N TRP A 37 35.95 4.61 -9.13
CA TRP A 37 35.61 5.20 -7.82
C TRP A 37 36.84 5.41 -6.95
N LYS A 38 37.64 4.35 -6.80
CA LYS A 38 38.89 4.39 -6.05
C LYS A 38 39.90 5.36 -6.63
N LYS A 39 40.12 5.30 -7.96
CA LYS A 39 41.14 6.12 -8.64
C LYS A 39 40.83 7.61 -8.60
N ASN A 40 39.57 8.00 -8.84
CA ASN A 40 39.23 9.40 -9.11
C ASN A 40 38.61 10.12 -7.90
N PHE A 41 38.02 9.38 -6.97
CA PHE A 41 37.37 9.96 -5.79
C PHE A 41 38.02 9.54 -4.49
N ALA A 42 39.07 8.72 -4.52
CA ALA A 42 39.67 8.12 -3.32
C ALA A 42 38.62 7.48 -2.39
N ASP A 43 37.60 6.85 -3.00
CA ASP A 43 36.45 6.27 -2.31
C ASP A 43 35.59 7.28 -1.50
N ASN A 44 35.73 8.58 -1.79
CA ASN A 44 34.90 9.66 -1.26
C ASN A 44 33.62 9.87 -2.07
N ILE A 45 32.66 8.97 -1.88
CA ILE A 45 31.36 8.99 -2.54
C ILE A 45 30.26 9.14 -1.50
N ASP A 46 29.48 10.21 -1.59
CA ASP A 46 28.40 10.52 -0.65
C ASP A 46 27.03 10.04 -1.12
N ALA A 47 26.85 9.90 -2.44
CA ALA A 47 25.58 9.50 -3.02
C ALA A 47 25.74 8.51 -4.18
N LEU A 48 24.79 7.59 -4.30
CA LEU A 48 24.67 6.65 -5.40
C LEU A 48 23.26 6.75 -6.00
N VAL A 49 23.17 7.16 -7.26
CA VAL A 49 21.89 7.24 -7.99
C VAL A 49 21.82 6.11 -9.01
N LEU A 50 20.94 5.13 -8.76
CA LEU A 50 20.74 3.94 -9.56
C LEU A 50 19.69 4.23 -10.65
N CYS A 51 20.17 4.67 -11.81
CA CYS A 51 19.34 4.93 -13.00
C CYS A 51 19.30 3.74 -13.96
N ALA A 52 20.25 2.82 -13.88
CA ALA A 52 20.33 1.66 -14.75
C ALA A 52 19.20 0.69 -14.42
N SER A 53 18.31 0.44 -15.38
CA SER A 53 17.18 -0.47 -15.24
C SER A 53 16.86 -1.10 -16.59
N GLY A 54 16.18 -2.23 -16.56
CA GLY A 54 15.80 -2.97 -17.76
C GLY A 54 14.68 -3.97 -17.50
N ALA A 55 14.55 -4.94 -18.38
CA ALA A 55 13.50 -5.96 -18.29
C ALA A 55 13.92 -7.22 -17.51
N THR A 56 15.14 -7.26 -16.95
CA THR A 56 15.74 -8.48 -16.41
C THR A 56 16.21 -8.32 -14.97
N ILE A 57 16.33 -9.45 -14.27
CA ILE A 57 16.78 -9.49 -12.88
C ILE A 57 18.27 -9.11 -12.77
N GLU A 58 19.09 -9.48 -13.75
CA GLU A 58 20.53 -9.26 -13.74
C GLU A 58 20.87 -7.76 -13.64
N ILE A 59 20.13 -6.89 -14.34
CA ILE A 59 20.36 -5.44 -14.25
C ILE A 59 19.66 -4.80 -13.05
N ASN A 60 18.40 -5.16 -12.78
CA ASN A 60 17.61 -4.50 -11.73
C ASN A 60 17.99 -4.94 -10.31
N VAL A 61 18.46 -6.18 -10.16
CA VAL A 61 18.88 -6.79 -8.89
C VAL A 61 20.40 -6.93 -8.87
N ASP A 62 20.98 -7.85 -9.61
CA ASP A 62 22.38 -8.27 -9.37
C ASP A 62 23.36 -7.12 -9.56
N ALA A 63 23.25 -6.40 -10.68
CA ALA A 63 24.11 -5.28 -11.01
C ALA A 63 23.95 -4.11 -10.04
N ASN A 64 22.71 -3.64 -9.84
CA ASN A 64 22.41 -2.51 -8.95
C ASN A 64 22.79 -2.83 -7.50
N MET A 65 22.48 -4.04 -7.01
CA MET A 65 22.81 -4.43 -5.65
C MET A 65 24.31 -4.60 -5.44
N ALA A 66 25.07 -5.04 -6.45
CA ALA A 66 26.53 -5.05 -6.36
C ALA A 66 27.11 -3.63 -6.20
N LEU A 67 26.54 -2.62 -6.86
CA LEU A 67 26.94 -1.22 -6.66
C LEU A 67 26.59 -0.73 -5.24
N VAL A 68 25.39 -1.06 -4.75
CA VAL A 68 24.96 -0.76 -3.38
C VAL A 68 25.90 -1.39 -2.37
N ASP A 69 26.14 -2.69 -2.46
CA ASP A 69 26.94 -3.44 -1.51
C ASP A 69 28.39 -2.93 -1.49
N LYS A 70 28.95 -2.55 -2.64
CA LYS A 70 30.27 -1.91 -2.70
C LYS A 70 30.29 -0.52 -2.05
N PHE A 71 29.28 0.30 -2.30
CA PHE A 71 29.15 1.62 -1.67
C PHE A 71 29.06 1.52 -0.14
N LEU A 72 28.26 0.58 0.37
CA LEU A 72 28.13 0.33 1.80
C LEU A 72 29.43 -0.21 2.41
N ALA A 73 30.14 -1.10 1.71
CA ALA A 73 31.43 -1.63 2.17
C ALA A 73 32.50 -0.54 2.30
N ILE A 74 32.60 0.36 1.30
CA ILE A 74 33.50 1.52 1.33
C ILE A 74 33.22 2.37 2.57
N ARG A 75 31.95 2.73 2.80
CA ARG A 75 31.58 3.57 3.95
C ARG A 75 31.86 2.87 5.28
N LYS A 76 31.56 1.57 5.38
CA LYS A 76 31.86 0.76 6.57
C LYS A 76 33.36 0.78 6.89
N GLU A 77 34.22 0.61 5.89
CA GLU A 77 35.67 0.64 6.06
C GLU A 77 36.15 1.99 6.58
N ARG A 78 35.67 3.09 6.00
CA ARG A 78 36.03 4.46 6.40
C ARG A 78 35.56 4.79 7.82
N ILE A 79 34.32 4.44 8.18
CA ILE A 79 33.82 4.56 9.54
C ILE A 79 34.67 3.73 10.51
N GLY A 80 35.06 2.51 10.12
CA GLY A 80 35.95 1.64 10.91
C GLY A 80 37.34 2.23 11.15
N LYS A 81 37.82 3.13 10.27
CA LYS A 81 39.05 3.90 10.44
C LYS A 81 38.87 5.17 11.29
N GLY A 82 37.67 5.41 11.82
CA GLY A 82 37.35 6.57 12.64
C GLY A 82 36.95 7.83 11.85
N GLU A 83 36.73 7.73 10.55
CA GLU A 83 36.29 8.86 9.75
C GLU A 83 34.85 9.26 10.10
N LYS A 84 34.62 10.56 10.33
CA LYS A 84 33.27 11.14 10.45
C LYS A 84 32.74 11.46 9.06
N LEU A 85 31.81 10.64 8.57
CA LEU A 85 31.21 10.83 7.25
C LEU A 85 29.87 11.58 7.35
N PRO A 86 29.52 12.44 6.37
CA PRO A 86 28.17 12.96 6.25
C PRO A 86 27.18 11.84 5.93
N LEU A 87 25.88 12.05 6.13
CA LEU A 87 24.83 11.08 5.80
C LEU A 87 24.89 10.69 4.32
N GLY A 88 25.16 9.41 4.04
CA GLY A 88 25.18 8.89 2.68
C GLY A 88 23.77 8.64 2.14
N THR A 89 23.57 8.76 0.82
CA THR A 89 22.24 8.55 0.22
C THR A 89 22.30 7.64 -1.02
N ILE A 90 21.45 6.61 -1.04
CA ILE A 90 21.20 5.79 -2.24
C ILE A 90 19.83 6.17 -2.78
N ILE A 91 19.77 6.60 -4.05
CA ILE A 91 18.53 6.85 -4.78
C ILE A 91 18.33 5.70 -5.77
N PHE A 92 17.19 5.00 -5.69
CA PHE A 92 16.79 4.00 -6.66
C PHE A 92 15.68 4.56 -7.55
N LEU A 93 15.94 4.73 -8.85
CA LEU A 93 14.93 5.17 -9.79
C LEU A 93 14.03 4.00 -10.18
N GLN A 94 12.81 4.04 -9.65
CA GLN A 94 11.72 3.14 -9.97
C GLN A 94 10.82 3.78 -11.04
N SER A 95 9.63 3.23 -11.25
CA SER A 95 8.51 3.88 -11.93
C SER A 95 7.21 3.49 -11.24
N GLU A 96 6.17 4.33 -11.27
CA GLU A 96 4.88 4.04 -10.64
C GLU A 96 4.33 2.64 -10.97
N PRO A 97 4.28 2.17 -12.25
CA PRO A 97 3.77 0.84 -12.54
C PRO A 97 4.69 -0.29 -12.05
N GLY A 98 5.96 0.00 -11.77
CA GLY A 98 6.92 -0.96 -11.21
C GLY A 98 6.76 -1.08 -9.70
N HIS A 99 6.59 0.05 -9.02
CA HIS A 99 6.30 0.09 -7.58
C HIS A 99 4.96 -0.59 -7.29
N TYR A 100 3.89 -0.25 -8.02
CA TYR A 100 2.56 -0.84 -7.84
C TYR A 100 2.34 -2.11 -8.67
N GLN A 101 3.40 -2.78 -9.15
CA GLN A 101 3.27 -3.92 -10.07
C GLN A 101 2.30 -4.98 -9.56
N ARG A 102 2.45 -5.42 -8.29
CA ARG A 102 1.58 -6.46 -7.71
C ARG A 102 0.11 -6.01 -7.71
N VAL A 103 -0.15 -4.75 -7.35
CA VAL A 103 -1.48 -4.12 -7.31
C VAL A 103 -2.15 -4.14 -8.67
N ILE A 104 -1.41 -3.76 -9.71
CA ILE A 104 -1.98 -3.56 -11.05
C ILE A 104 -1.95 -4.82 -11.91
N ASP A 105 -1.25 -5.88 -11.48
CA ASP A 105 -1.13 -7.12 -12.24
C ASP A 105 -2.47 -7.80 -12.44
N GLY A 106 -2.76 -8.18 -13.69
CA GLY A 106 -4.05 -8.74 -14.11
C GLY A 106 -5.25 -7.78 -14.07
N VAL A 107 -5.05 -6.54 -13.62
CA VAL A 107 -6.10 -5.53 -13.46
C VAL A 107 -5.92 -4.35 -14.42
N PHE A 108 -4.67 -4.01 -14.72
CA PHE A 108 -4.31 -2.89 -15.57
C PHE A 108 -3.44 -3.37 -16.74
N ASN A 109 -4.04 -3.47 -17.93
CA ASN A 109 -3.32 -3.94 -19.11
C ASN A 109 -2.87 -2.77 -20.00
N PHE A 110 -1.70 -2.21 -19.70
CA PHE A 110 -1.07 -1.19 -20.55
C PHE A 110 -0.05 -1.75 -21.54
N LEU A 111 0.71 -2.79 -21.16
CA LEU A 111 1.62 -3.54 -22.04
C LEU A 111 1.90 -4.93 -21.47
N ASP A 112 1.68 -5.99 -22.26
CA ASP A 112 2.01 -7.37 -21.87
C ASP A 112 3.51 -7.53 -21.57
N TYR A 113 4.39 -6.96 -22.41
CA TYR A 113 5.83 -6.99 -22.16
C TYR A 113 6.23 -6.32 -20.83
N TYR A 114 5.54 -5.24 -20.46
CA TYR A 114 5.80 -4.60 -19.18
C TYR A 114 5.33 -5.50 -18.03
N ARG A 115 4.10 -6.00 -18.10
CA ARG A 115 3.51 -6.88 -17.08
C ARG A 115 4.38 -8.12 -16.85
N ASP A 116 4.82 -8.77 -17.92
CA ASP A 116 5.45 -10.09 -17.86
C ASP A 116 6.95 -10.03 -17.55
N LYS A 117 7.62 -8.91 -17.84
CA LYS A 117 9.09 -8.79 -17.70
C LYS A 117 9.52 -7.56 -16.90
N VAL A 118 9.19 -6.37 -17.40
CA VAL A 118 9.74 -5.11 -16.84
C VAL A 118 9.26 -4.85 -15.42
N GLY A 119 7.95 -4.92 -15.18
CA GLY A 119 7.34 -4.68 -13.89
C GLY A 119 7.89 -5.60 -12.79
N PRO A 120 7.84 -6.93 -12.96
CA PRO A 120 8.37 -7.88 -11.98
C PRO A 120 9.86 -7.67 -11.70
N ALA A 121 10.68 -7.47 -12.74
CA ALA A 121 12.12 -7.25 -12.56
C ALA A 121 12.42 -5.95 -11.81
N LYS A 122 11.72 -4.86 -12.14
CA LYS A 122 11.84 -3.59 -11.42
C LYS A 122 11.39 -3.69 -9.97
N ARG A 123 10.28 -4.39 -9.70
CA ARG A 123 9.80 -4.60 -8.33
C ARG A 123 10.78 -5.45 -7.52
N ALA A 124 11.36 -6.50 -8.13
CA ALA A 124 12.39 -7.31 -7.48
C ALA A 124 13.65 -6.49 -7.12
N GLY A 125 14.07 -5.56 -7.98
CA GLY A 125 15.17 -4.62 -7.70
C GLY A 125 14.89 -3.72 -6.49
N GLU A 126 13.67 -3.18 -6.42
CA GLU A 126 13.23 -2.40 -5.27
C GLU A 126 13.16 -3.25 -3.99
N ASP A 127 12.54 -4.44 -4.04
CA ASP A 127 12.46 -5.35 -2.90
C ASP A 127 13.88 -5.74 -2.40
N ALA A 128 14.84 -5.94 -3.31
CA ALA A 128 16.24 -6.21 -2.98
C ALA A 128 16.96 -5.03 -2.31
N LEU A 129 16.66 -3.80 -2.73
CA LEU A 129 17.13 -2.59 -2.05
C LEU A 129 16.52 -2.49 -0.64
N ARG A 130 15.21 -2.71 -0.52
CA ARG A 130 14.47 -2.60 0.75
C ARG A 130 14.97 -3.59 1.80
N LYS A 131 15.36 -4.80 1.39
CA LYS A 131 16.02 -5.80 2.27
C LYS A 131 17.34 -5.30 2.88
N ARG A 132 17.98 -4.29 2.31
CA ARG A 132 19.26 -3.72 2.78
C ARG A 132 19.10 -2.48 3.66
N LEU A 133 17.88 -1.99 3.91
CA LEU A 133 17.66 -0.74 4.66
C LEU A 133 18.30 -0.77 6.05
N GLN A 134 18.24 -1.89 6.77
CA GLN A 134 18.90 -2.03 8.07
C GLN A 134 20.43 -1.93 7.98
N LEU A 135 21.03 -2.57 6.96
CA LEU A 135 22.47 -2.48 6.69
C LEU A 135 22.88 -1.05 6.34
N MET A 136 22.08 -0.35 5.52
CA MET A 136 22.31 1.05 5.16
C MET A 136 22.32 1.93 6.41
N ALA A 137 21.31 1.80 7.28
CA ALA A 137 21.22 2.57 8.53
C ALA A 137 22.45 2.36 9.42
N GLY A 138 22.94 1.12 9.53
CA GLY A 138 24.11 0.77 10.35
C GLY A 138 25.43 1.44 9.92
N VAL A 139 25.51 2.00 8.71
CA VAL A 139 26.68 2.73 8.19
C VAL A 139 26.36 4.18 7.84
N GLY A 140 25.30 4.74 8.42
CA GLY A 140 24.90 6.12 8.20
C GLY A 140 24.52 6.39 6.74
N VAL A 141 23.75 5.49 6.13
CA VAL A 141 23.20 5.61 4.77
C VAL A 141 21.69 5.47 4.82
N ARG A 142 21.00 6.25 4.00
CA ARG A 142 19.57 6.09 3.70
C ARG A 142 19.36 5.63 2.26
N GLY A 143 18.43 4.70 2.08
CA GLY A 143 17.88 4.33 0.77
C GLY A 143 16.57 5.07 0.53
N ILE A 144 16.44 5.70 -0.64
CA ILE A 144 15.22 6.37 -1.09
C ILE A 144 14.85 5.82 -2.46
N VAL A 145 13.57 5.50 -2.66
CA VAL A 145 13.05 5.08 -3.96
C VAL A 145 12.28 6.26 -4.57
N VAL A 146 12.53 6.55 -5.84
CA VAL A 146 11.81 7.61 -6.56
C VAL A 146 10.97 6.96 -7.64
N CYS A 147 9.66 7.15 -7.56
CA CYS A 147 8.65 6.53 -8.41
C CYS A 147 8.00 7.60 -9.29
N PRO A 148 8.64 8.01 -10.40
CA PRO A 148 8.00 8.88 -11.37
C PRO A 148 6.81 8.19 -12.06
N PRO A 149 5.79 8.97 -12.45
CA PRO A 149 4.77 8.55 -13.42
C PRO A 149 5.43 8.41 -14.81
N GLU A 150 4.66 8.52 -15.88
CA GLU A 150 5.22 8.70 -17.22
C GLU A 150 6.27 9.83 -17.24
N VAL A 151 7.44 9.55 -17.81
CA VAL A 151 8.45 10.58 -18.08
C VAL A 151 8.45 10.89 -19.58
N GLU A 152 7.84 12.02 -19.94
CA GLU A 152 7.36 12.27 -21.31
C GLU A 152 8.46 12.43 -22.36
N ASP A 153 9.62 12.95 -21.94
CA ASP A 153 10.81 13.23 -22.74
C ASP A 153 11.81 12.05 -22.75
N THR A 154 11.36 10.86 -22.33
CA THR A 154 12.13 9.62 -22.46
C THR A 154 11.81 8.85 -23.74
N PHE A 155 12.79 8.09 -24.23
CA PHE A 155 12.60 7.22 -25.40
C PHE A 155 11.70 6.01 -25.10
N ASN A 156 11.58 5.61 -23.83
CA ASN A 156 10.81 4.43 -23.43
C ASN A 156 9.33 4.54 -23.79
N MET A 157 8.71 5.70 -23.56
CA MET A 157 7.29 5.86 -23.91
C MET A 157 7.05 5.79 -25.42
N LYS A 158 7.99 6.31 -26.22
CA LYS A 158 7.94 6.16 -27.68
C LYS A 158 8.00 4.69 -28.10
N LEU A 159 8.87 3.89 -27.48
CA LEU A 159 8.93 2.44 -27.74
C LEU A 159 7.63 1.72 -27.34
N PHE A 160 7.05 2.11 -26.21
CA PHE A 160 5.79 1.55 -25.72
C PHE A 160 4.63 1.90 -26.65
N GLU A 161 4.57 3.12 -27.18
CA GLU A 161 3.56 3.55 -28.16
C GLU A 161 3.67 2.84 -29.51
N LEU A 162 4.89 2.42 -29.91
CA LEU A 162 5.09 1.58 -31.10
C LEU A 162 4.47 0.19 -30.94
N GLN A 163 4.46 -0.36 -29.72
CA GLN A 163 3.88 -1.67 -29.43
C GLN A 163 2.38 -1.58 -29.13
N ASN A 164 1.95 -0.53 -28.42
CA ASN A 164 0.57 -0.28 -28.08
C ASN A 164 0.30 1.23 -28.08
N LYS A 165 -0.50 1.70 -29.04
CA LYS A 165 -0.85 3.12 -29.17
C LYS A 165 -1.54 3.70 -27.93
N GLU A 166 -2.15 2.87 -27.09
CA GLU A 166 -2.81 3.29 -25.85
C GLU A 166 -1.88 3.34 -24.64
N ALA A 167 -0.61 2.92 -24.76
CA ALA A 167 0.31 2.78 -23.62
C ALA A 167 0.42 4.07 -22.79
N ARG A 168 0.48 5.23 -23.46
CA ARG A 168 0.53 6.54 -22.79
C ARG A 168 -0.77 6.86 -22.05
N SER A 169 -1.91 6.72 -22.73
CA SER A 169 -3.23 6.97 -22.13
C SER A 169 -3.43 6.12 -20.89
N LYS A 170 -3.08 4.83 -20.97
CA LYS A 170 -3.17 3.90 -19.84
C LYS A 170 -2.16 4.24 -18.73
N SER A 171 -0.92 4.60 -19.06
CA SER A 171 0.03 5.05 -18.03
C SER A 171 -0.52 6.24 -17.24
N ARG A 172 -1.15 7.21 -17.92
CA ARG A 172 -1.75 8.39 -17.30
C ARG A 172 -3.02 8.06 -16.51
N GLU A 173 -3.82 7.10 -17.00
CA GLU A 173 -4.99 6.60 -16.27
C GLU A 173 -4.57 5.98 -14.94
N LEU A 174 -3.49 5.18 -14.90
CA LEU A 174 -2.95 4.63 -13.66
C LEU A 174 -2.56 5.74 -12.68
N SER A 175 -1.78 6.72 -13.13
CA SER A 175 -1.37 7.85 -12.28
C SER A 175 -2.59 8.61 -11.72
N SER A 176 -3.62 8.82 -12.55
CA SER A 176 -4.87 9.42 -12.08
C SER A 176 -5.59 8.57 -11.03
N LYS A 177 -5.64 7.24 -11.21
CA LYS A 177 -6.19 6.32 -10.20
C LYS A 177 -5.46 6.40 -8.88
N LEU A 178 -4.14 6.58 -8.92
CA LEU A 178 -3.27 6.76 -7.75
C LEU A 178 -3.26 8.19 -7.21
N GLY A 179 -3.88 9.15 -7.89
CA GLY A 179 -3.86 10.58 -7.51
C GLY A 179 -2.48 11.24 -7.68
N THR A 180 -1.58 10.64 -8.46
CA THR A 180 -0.26 11.20 -8.77
C THR A 180 -0.34 12.10 -10.01
N LYS A 181 0.76 12.79 -10.33
CA LYS A 181 0.87 13.55 -11.57
C LYS A 181 0.76 12.60 -12.78
N PRO A 182 0.05 12.98 -13.85
CA PRO A 182 -0.08 12.10 -15.02
C PRO A 182 1.24 11.87 -15.74
N PHE A 183 2.13 12.87 -15.76
CA PHE A 183 3.47 12.78 -16.34
C PHE A 183 4.40 13.84 -15.74
N VAL A 184 5.69 13.66 -15.99
CA VAL A 184 6.78 14.59 -15.62
C VAL A 184 7.87 14.60 -16.70
N THR A 185 8.78 15.57 -16.64
CA THR A 185 10.00 15.60 -17.47
C THR A 185 11.22 15.04 -16.76
N ILE A 186 12.27 14.66 -17.50
CA ILE A 186 13.58 14.28 -16.94
C ILE A 186 14.11 15.38 -16.02
N SER A 187 13.94 16.65 -16.40
CA SER A 187 14.37 17.81 -15.59
C SER A 187 13.65 17.85 -14.24
N GLN A 188 12.32 17.64 -14.23
CA GLN A 188 11.55 17.57 -12.99
C GLN A 188 11.96 16.39 -12.10
N VAL A 189 12.26 15.23 -12.70
CA VAL A 189 12.80 14.08 -11.96
C VAL A 189 14.15 14.41 -11.35
N ALA A 190 15.07 15.01 -12.12
CA ALA A 190 16.40 15.40 -11.64
C ALA A 190 16.33 16.44 -10.51
N GLN A 191 15.46 17.46 -10.62
CA GLN A 191 15.21 18.43 -9.57
C GLN A 191 14.67 17.78 -8.30
N LYS A 192 13.78 16.79 -8.44
CA LYS A 192 13.27 16.03 -7.31
C LYS A 192 14.40 15.21 -6.65
N VAL A 193 15.19 14.48 -7.43
CA VAL A 193 16.35 13.72 -6.92
C VAL A 193 17.31 14.63 -6.17
N ARG A 194 17.64 15.80 -6.73
CA ARG A 194 18.49 16.79 -6.07
C ARG A 194 17.94 17.24 -4.71
N SER A 195 16.65 17.62 -4.64
CA SER A 195 16.07 18.05 -3.36
C SER A 195 16.02 16.93 -2.32
N LEU A 196 15.90 15.67 -2.73
CA LEU A 196 16.00 14.52 -1.83
C LEU A 196 17.42 14.34 -1.28
N LEU A 197 18.44 14.53 -2.11
CA LEU A 197 19.85 14.46 -1.69
C LEU A 197 20.20 15.58 -0.71
N GLU A 198 19.73 16.79 -0.95
CA GLU A 198 20.01 17.98 -0.12
C GLU A 198 19.26 17.97 1.23
N ASN A 199 18.13 17.28 1.33
CA ASN A 199 17.34 17.26 2.56
C ASN A 199 17.75 16.09 3.47
N ALA A 200 18.54 16.34 4.52
CA ALA A 200 19.00 15.33 5.48
C ALA A 200 17.88 14.71 6.36
N ASN A 201 16.69 15.32 6.43
CA ASN A 201 15.59 14.86 7.29
C ASN A 201 14.74 13.75 6.67
N ILE A 202 14.98 13.41 5.39
CA ILE A 202 14.25 12.34 4.73
C ILE A 202 14.68 10.99 5.32
N PRO A 203 13.74 10.19 5.83
CA PRO A 203 14.05 8.95 6.50
C PRO A 203 14.55 7.87 5.53
N ASN A 204 15.29 6.91 6.08
CA ASN A 204 15.65 5.70 5.37
C ASN A 204 14.39 4.89 4.99
N GLY A 205 14.33 4.42 3.75
CA GLY A 205 13.19 3.67 3.21
C GLY A 205 12.07 4.53 2.60
N HIS A 206 12.27 5.85 2.50
CA HIS A 206 11.32 6.80 1.89
C HIS A 206 10.98 6.44 0.45
N ILE A 207 9.70 6.58 0.09
CA ILE A 207 9.21 6.49 -1.28
C ILE A 207 8.77 7.88 -1.72
N GLN A 208 9.36 8.37 -2.82
CA GLN A 208 8.96 9.63 -3.43
C GLN A 208 8.05 9.39 -4.63
N LEU A 209 6.77 9.73 -4.47
CA LEU A 209 5.79 9.85 -5.57
C LEU A 209 5.80 11.29 -6.12
N PHE A 210 5.20 11.52 -7.30
CA PHE A 210 5.02 12.87 -7.84
C PHE A 210 3.56 13.31 -7.71
N GLY A 211 3.33 14.39 -6.97
CA GLY A 211 1.99 14.85 -6.60
C GLY A 211 1.91 15.14 -5.10
N ASN A 212 0.72 15.49 -4.61
CA ASN A 212 0.47 15.73 -3.19
C ASN A 212 -0.02 14.47 -2.48
N VAL A 213 0.55 13.32 -2.83
CA VAL A 213 0.19 12.01 -2.29
C VAL A 213 1.37 11.36 -1.59
N SER A 214 1.06 10.62 -0.53
CA SER A 214 1.97 9.73 0.18
C SER A 214 1.74 8.30 -0.28
N ASP A 215 2.80 7.49 -0.25
CA ASP A 215 2.71 6.06 -0.53
C ASP A 215 2.08 5.33 0.66
N GLY A 216 0.85 4.84 0.47
CA GLY A 216 0.14 4.02 1.45
C GLY A 216 0.68 2.60 1.51
N LEU A 217 1.16 2.06 0.39
CA LEU A 217 1.65 0.69 0.33
C LEU A 217 2.85 0.49 1.26
N THR A 218 3.89 1.31 1.12
CA THR A 218 5.05 1.21 2.01
C THR A 218 4.70 1.58 3.45
N ALA A 219 3.96 2.66 3.66
CA ALA A 219 3.64 3.12 5.01
C ALA A 219 2.86 2.06 5.80
N LEU A 220 1.93 1.37 5.16
CA LEU A 220 1.09 0.35 5.79
C LEU A 220 1.78 -1.03 5.86
N SER A 221 2.73 -1.33 4.96
CA SER A 221 3.44 -2.63 4.95
C SER A 221 4.11 -3.00 6.28
N ALA A 222 4.64 -2.02 7.01
CA ALA A 222 5.28 -2.24 8.30
C ALA A 222 4.29 -2.67 9.41
N ILE A 223 2.99 -2.51 9.17
CA ILE A 223 1.91 -2.82 10.10
C ILE A 223 1.14 -4.03 9.60
N TYR A 224 0.57 -3.92 8.39
CA TYR A 224 -0.39 -4.88 7.87
C TYR A 224 0.28 -6.05 7.12
N GLY A 225 1.47 -5.79 6.56
CA GLY A 225 2.11 -6.69 5.59
C GLY A 225 1.55 -6.49 4.18
N ASP A 226 2.34 -6.81 3.16
CA ASP A 226 2.03 -6.48 1.76
C ASP A 226 0.69 -7.05 1.26
N GLU A 227 0.27 -8.21 1.78
CA GLU A 227 -0.94 -8.94 1.35
C GLU A 227 -2.24 -8.34 1.93
N ALA A 228 -2.13 -7.51 2.96
CA ALA A 228 -3.24 -7.01 3.76
C ALA A 228 -3.56 -5.52 3.50
N ILE A 229 -2.87 -4.91 2.53
CA ILE A 229 -3.00 -3.48 2.26
C ILE A 229 -4.04 -3.28 1.18
N TYR A 230 -5.02 -2.43 1.49
CA TYR A 230 -6.03 -1.99 0.55
C TYR A 230 -5.70 -0.60 0.01
N VAL A 231 -5.18 0.30 0.85
CA VAL A 231 -4.95 1.71 0.47
C VAL A 231 -3.55 1.87 -0.12
N HIS A 232 -3.48 2.27 -1.38
CA HIS A 232 -2.22 2.39 -2.11
C HIS A 232 -1.61 3.78 -2.03
N THR A 233 -2.44 4.82 -2.09
CA THR A 233 -1.99 6.21 -1.89
C THR A 233 -2.90 6.97 -0.96
N PHE A 234 -2.35 8.00 -0.33
CA PHE A 234 -3.06 8.85 0.60
C PHE A 234 -2.76 10.33 0.35
N GLU A 235 -3.79 11.17 0.37
CA GLU A 235 -3.70 12.63 0.28
C GLU A 235 -4.35 13.29 1.49
N LYS A 236 -3.60 14.13 2.21
CA LYS A 236 -4.18 14.99 3.24
C LYS A 236 -4.71 16.26 2.57
N ILE A 237 -6.03 16.41 2.53
CA ILE A 237 -6.71 17.54 1.87
C ILE A 237 -7.03 18.70 2.84
N GLY A 238 -6.91 18.47 4.15
CA GLY A 238 -7.12 19.49 5.17
C GLY A 238 -7.09 18.92 6.58
N GLU A 239 -7.31 19.78 7.57
CA GLU A 239 -7.48 19.33 8.95
C GLU A 239 -8.75 18.48 9.08
N GLY A 240 -8.61 17.34 9.76
CA GLY A 240 -9.62 16.31 9.92
C GLY A 240 -10.06 15.63 8.62
N ARG A 241 -9.36 15.85 7.49
CA ARG A 241 -9.79 15.39 6.17
C ARG A 241 -8.68 14.74 5.35
N GLY A 242 -8.96 13.56 4.79
CA GLY A 242 -8.02 12.82 3.96
C GLY A 242 -8.70 11.95 2.90
N ILE A 243 -7.95 11.62 1.85
CA ILE A 243 -8.39 10.75 0.75
C ILE A 243 -7.43 9.58 0.62
N GLY A 244 -7.91 8.37 0.92
CA GLY A 244 -7.25 7.12 0.57
C GLY A 244 -7.70 6.66 -0.82
N ARG A 245 -6.79 6.12 -1.62
CA ARG A 245 -7.10 5.59 -2.95
C ARG A 245 -6.71 4.12 -3.06
N LEU A 246 -7.55 3.33 -3.71
CA LEU A 246 -7.30 1.92 -3.95
C LEU A 246 -7.75 1.46 -5.34
N ILE A 247 -7.01 0.51 -5.90
CA ILE A 247 -7.33 -0.19 -7.14
C ILE A 247 -7.73 -1.60 -6.75
N VAL A 248 -8.93 -2.01 -7.10
CA VAL A 248 -9.51 -3.28 -6.65
C VAL A 248 -8.82 -4.44 -7.37
N ASN A 249 -8.05 -5.24 -6.63
CA ASN A 249 -7.43 -6.46 -7.13
C ASN A 249 -7.74 -7.65 -6.20
N PRO A 250 -8.87 -8.35 -6.42
CA PRO A 250 -9.29 -9.48 -5.60
C PRO A 250 -8.25 -10.63 -5.56
N LYS A 251 -7.36 -10.73 -6.55
CA LYS A 251 -6.29 -11.72 -6.57
C LYS A 251 -5.20 -11.49 -5.52
N LEU A 252 -5.09 -10.27 -4.98
CA LEU A 252 -4.21 -9.95 -3.87
C LEU A 252 -4.89 -10.18 -2.53
N TRP A 253 -6.20 -9.98 -2.48
CA TRP A 253 -7.01 -10.06 -1.26
C TRP A 253 -7.80 -11.36 -1.21
N LYS A 254 -7.10 -12.45 -1.52
CA LYS A 254 -7.63 -13.80 -1.66
C LYS A 254 -8.36 -14.25 -0.42
N ARG A 255 -9.61 -14.69 -0.61
CA ARG A 255 -10.53 -15.17 0.45
C ARG A 255 -10.55 -16.69 0.55
N ASP A 256 -10.21 -17.35 -0.54
CA ASP A 256 -10.11 -18.80 -0.74
C ASP A 256 -8.94 -19.41 0.04
N GLU A 257 -7.91 -18.62 0.34
CA GLU A 257 -6.80 -19.06 1.18
C GLU A 257 -6.96 -18.66 2.66
N GLU A 258 -8.11 -18.09 3.06
CA GLU A 258 -8.41 -17.88 4.46
C GLU A 258 -8.90 -19.18 5.10
N PRO A 259 -8.53 -19.46 6.36
CA PRO A 259 -9.03 -20.64 7.05
C PRO A 259 -10.57 -20.63 7.14
N PRO A 260 -11.20 -21.81 7.15
CA PRO A 260 -12.65 -21.90 7.16
C PRO A 260 -13.24 -21.30 8.46
N PHE A 261 -14.16 -20.36 8.31
CA PHE A 261 -14.94 -19.77 9.42
C PHE A 261 -16.31 -20.46 9.59
N ASN A 262 -16.46 -21.69 9.09
CA ASN A 262 -17.75 -22.37 8.93
C ASN A 262 -18.25 -23.06 10.20
N THR A 263 -17.52 -23.00 11.31
CA THR A 263 -17.92 -23.56 12.60
C THR A 263 -18.24 -22.47 13.61
N THR A 264 -19.19 -22.75 14.49
CA THR A 264 -19.40 -21.98 15.72
C THR A 264 -19.69 -23.00 16.83
N PRO A 265 -18.89 -23.08 17.90
CA PRO A 265 -17.73 -22.22 18.22
C PRO A 265 -16.56 -22.35 17.22
N LEU A 266 -15.78 -21.27 17.08
CA LEU A 266 -14.60 -21.18 16.20
C LEU A 266 -13.32 -21.06 17.04
N ASP A 267 -12.40 -22.02 16.88
CA ASP A 267 -11.08 -21.95 17.50
C ASP A 267 -10.16 -21.06 16.69
N ILE A 268 -9.76 -19.94 17.30
CA ILE A 268 -8.97 -18.92 16.64
C ILE A 268 -7.51 -19.36 16.59
N THR A 269 -7.01 -19.62 15.38
CA THR A 269 -5.62 -20.02 15.13
C THR A 269 -4.78 -18.84 14.59
N LYS A 270 -3.46 -19.01 14.52
CA LYS A 270 -2.57 -18.02 13.90
C LYS A 270 -2.90 -17.78 12.42
N GLU A 271 -3.34 -18.82 11.70
CA GLU A 271 -3.76 -18.68 10.29
C GLU A 271 -4.94 -17.74 10.12
N HIS A 272 -5.86 -17.67 11.10
CA HIS A 272 -6.99 -16.75 11.05
C HIS A 272 -6.52 -15.27 11.08
N MET A 273 -5.29 -15.00 11.53
CA MET A 273 -4.69 -13.67 11.60
C MET A 273 -4.01 -13.24 10.29
N ARG A 274 -3.73 -14.18 9.37
CA ARG A 274 -2.99 -13.91 8.12
C ARG A 274 -3.70 -12.84 7.29
N GLY A 275 -2.97 -11.97 6.59
CA GLY A 275 -3.58 -10.96 5.74
C GLY A 275 -4.28 -9.83 6.50
N HIS A 276 -3.93 -9.59 7.77
CA HIS A 276 -4.31 -8.37 8.47
C HIS A 276 -3.11 -7.65 9.08
N PHE A 277 -2.36 -8.30 9.96
CA PHE A 277 -1.08 -7.78 10.45
C PHE A 277 0.06 -8.64 9.94
N ARG A 278 1.28 -8.07 9.91
CA ARG A 278 2.47 -8.87 9.61
C ARG A 278 2.57 -10.05 10.59
N PRO A 279 3.00 -11.24 10.16
CA PRO A 279 3.03 -12.43 11.02
C PRO A 279 3.82 -12.26 12.32
N ASP A 280 4.85 -11.39 12.34
CA ASP A 280 5.66 -11.08 13.52
C ASP A 280 4.92 -10.25 14.58
N ILE A 281 3.81 -9.60 14.22
CA ILE A 281 2.98 -8.81 15.14
C ILE A 281 1.51 -9.27 15.16
N ALA A 282 1.14 -10.22 14.29
CA ALA A 282 -0.21 -10.76 14.14
C ALA A 282 -0.60 -11.62 15.33
N SER A 283 -1.26 -10.99 16.28
CA SER A 283 -1.57 -11.56 17.59
C SER A 283 -3.01 -11.29 18.04
N LEU A 284 -3.74 -10.50 17.25
CA LEU A 284 -5.11 -10.09 17.49
C LEU A 284 -5.95 -10.49 16.29
N PHE A 285 -7.09 -11.12 16.55
CA PHE A 285 -8.09 -11.41 15.53
C PHE A 285 -8.68 -10.11 15.00
N PRO A 286 -8.51 -9.81 13.70
CA PRO A 286 -9.02 -8.59 13.09
C PRO A 286 -10.51 -8.37 13.31
N GLY A 287 -10.86 -7.10 13.50
CA GLY A 287 -12.25 -6.69 13.60
C GLY A 287 -13.06 -7.03 12.34
N HIS A 288 -12.50 -6.79 11.15
CA HIS A 288 -13.20 -7.09 9.89
C HIS A 288 -13.45 -8.61 9.71
N LYS A 289 -12.52 -9.47 10.15
CA LYS A 289 -12.73 -10.93 10.09
C LYS A 289 -13.74 -11.40 11.12
N SER A 290 -13.78 -10.77 12.29
CA SER A 290 -14.81 -11.05 13.28
C SER A 290 -16.22 -10.71 12.76
N ILE A 291 -16.36 -9.57 12.09
CA ILE A 291 -17.58 -9.19 11.36
C ILE A 291 -17.95 -10.26 10.32
N ARG A 292 -16.95 -10.76 9.57
CA ARG A 292 -17.15 -11.83 8.60
C ARG A 292 -17.60 -13.15 9.26
N THR A 293 -16.97 -13.58 10.34
CA THR A 293 -17.38 -14.78 11.09
C THR A 293 -18.83 -14.66 11.57
N ALA A 294 -19.23 -13.49 12.07
CA ALA A 294 -20.62 -13.23 12.44
C ALA A 294 -21.57 -13.29 11.24
N ALA A 295 -21.18 -12.77 10.07
CA ALA A 295 -21.97 -12.87 8.85
C ALA A 295 -22.14 -14.32 8.39
N ILE A 296 -21.10 -15.14 8.49
CA ILE A 296 -21.13 -16.57 8.17
C ILE A 296 -22.06 -17.31 9.14
N ALA A 297 -21.93 -17.09 10.46
CA ALA A 297 -22.82 -17.68 11.46
C ALA A 297 -24.29 -17.31 11.21
N LEU A 298 -24.58 -16.04 10.90
CA LEU A 298 -25.93 -15.59 10.55
C LEU A 298 -26.45 -16.26 9.27
N SER A 299 -25.57 -16.49 8.28
CA SER A 299 -25.94 -17.09 7.00
C SER A 299 -26.39 -18.54 7.10
N GLN A 300 -25.90 -19.29 8.11
CA GLN A 300 -26.31 -20.67 8.36
C GLN A 300 -27.83 -20.78 8.57
N LEU A 301 -28.50 -19.68 8.89
CA LEU A 301 -29.95 -19.61 9.00
C LEU A 301 -30.68 -19.55 7.65
N PHE A 302 -30.01 -19.57 6.48
CA PHE A 302 -30.68 -19.51 5.18
C PHE A 302 -31.66 -20.68 4.95
N LYS A 303 -31.29 -21.96 5.17
CA LYS A 303 -32.16 -23.17 5.20
C LYS A 303 -31.39 -24.36 5.81
N GLN A 304 -32.10 -25.33 6.40
CA GLN A 304 -31.52 -26.50 7.08
C GLN A 304 -30.94 -27.58 6.14
N ASP A 305 -31.40 -27.67 4.89
CA ASP A 305 -31.14 -28.84 4.03
C ASP A 305 -29.99 -28.68 3.02
N GLU A 306 -29.37 -27.50 2.94
CA GLU A 306 -28.21 -27.26 2.07
C GLU A 306 -27.11 -26.52 2.85
N PRO A 307 -25.87 -27.05 2.88
CA PRO A 307 -24.77 -26.34 3.49
C PRO A 307 -24.54 -25.02 2.74
N VAL A 308 -24.54 -23.92 3.50
CA VAL A 308 -24.27 -22.60 2.95
C VAL A 308 -22.77 -22.49 2.65
N ASP A 309 -22.44 -22.34 1.38
CA ASP A 309 -21.09 -22.04 0.93
C ASP A 309 -20.69 -20.63 1.41
N PRO A 310 -19.68 -20.49 2.29
CA PRO A 310 -19.22 -19.19 2.78
C PRO A 310 -18.69 -18.27 1.67
N HIS A 311 -18.33 -18.81 0.51
CA HIS A 311 -17.92 -18.03 -0.66
C HIS A 311 -19.11 -17.47 -1.44
N LYS A 312 -20.33 -17.94 -1.17
CA LYS A 312 -21.58 -17.52 -1.84
C LYS A 312 -22.46 -16.63 -0.97
N ILE A 313 -21.87 -15.96 0.01
CA ILE A 313 -22.56 -14.99 0.86
C ILE A 313 -21.76 -13.69 0.95
N TYR A 314 -22.45 -12.59 1.23
CA TYR A 314 -21.80 -11.35 1.63
C TYR A 314 -22.62 -10.55 2.65
N LEU A 315 -21.91 -9.76 3.46
CA LEU A 315 -22.49 -8.77 4.33
C LEU A 315 -22.85 -7.52 3.50
N GLU A 316 -24.15 -7.24 3.37
CA GLU A 316 -24.64 -6.07 2.66
C GLU A 316 -24.66 -4.83 3.56
N ALA A 317 -25.03 -4.98 4.83
CA ALA A 317 -25.16 -3.86 5.75
C ALA A 317 -25.05 -4.28 7.22
N TYR A 318 -24.76 -3.31 8.10
CA TYR A 318 -24.96 -3.37 9.54
C TYR A 318 -25.23 -1.97 10.12
N LYS A 319 -25.84 -1.89 11.30
CA LYS A 319 -26.15 -0.62 11.99
C LYS A 319 -25.06 -0.13 12.94
N SER A 320 -24.37 -1.06 13.61
CA SER A 320 -23.24 -0.72 14.49
C SER A 320 -22.38 -1.95 14.79
N VAL A 321 -21.09 -1.74 14.97
CA VAL A 321 -20.16 -2.71 15.56
C VAL A 321 -19.46 -2.06 16.76
N LYS A 322 -19.45 -2.76 17.89
CA LYS A 322 -18.65 -2.40 19.07
C LYS A 322 -17.64 -3.51 19.36
N PHE A 323 -16.36 -3.17 19.36
CA PHE A 323 -15.29 -4.06 19.77
C PHE A 323 -15.06 -3.85 21.26
N ARG A 324 -15.35 -4.87 22.07
CA ARG A 324 -15.29 -4.78 23.54
C ARG A 324 -13.99 -5.32 24.10
N SER A 325 -13.48 -6.40 23.51
CA SER A 325 -12.22 -7.01 23.92
C SER A 325 -11.48 -7.61 22.74
N PRO A 326 -10.14 -7.65 22.79
CA PRO A 326 -9.35 -8.38 21.81
C PRO A 326 -9.67 -9.88 21.85
N VAL A 327 -9.49 -10.55 20.72
CA VAL A 327 -9.57 -12.00 20.58
C VAL A 327 -8.19 -12.50 20.13
N LEU A 328 -7.59 -13.42 20.87
CA LEU A 328 -6.21 -13.88 20.68
C LEU A 328 -6.18 -15.31 20.08
N PRO A 329 -5.08 -15.70 19.42
CA PRO A 329 -4.86 -17.08 19.04
C PRO A 329 -4.95 -18.05 20.24
N GLY A 330 -5.51 -19.23 20.00
CA GLY A 330 -5.79 -20.25 21.02
C GLY A 330 -7.09 -20.04 21.79
N GLN A 331 -7.82 -18.94 21.54
CA GLN A 331 -9.11 -18.70 22.14
C GLN A 331 -10.26 -19.22 21.27
N THR A 332 -11.32 -19.68 21.91
CA THR A 332 -12.54 -20.12 21.24
C THR A 332 -13.55 -18.97 21.17
N LEU A 333 -13.87 -18.54 19.96
CA LEU A 333 -14.86 -17.50 19.67
C LEU A 333 -16.24 -18.14 19.50
N THR A 334 -17.16 -17.81 20.41
CA THR A 334 -18.56 -18.21 20.31
C THR A 334 -19.38 -17.08 19.71
N THR A 335 -20.24 -17.37 18.74
CA THR A 335 -21.14 -16.38 18.13
C THR A 335 -22.59 -16.73 18.46
N LYS A 336 -23.29 -15.83 19.17
CA LYS A 336 -24.73 -15.93 19.42
C LYS A 336 -25.46 -15.03 18.45
N ILE A 337 -26.41 -15.61 17.71
CA ILE A 337 -27.22 -14.91 16.71
C ILE A 337 -28.63 -14.66 17.25
N THR A 338 -29.13 -13.45 17.05
CA THR A 338 -30.55 -13.11 17.23
C THR A 338 -31.15 -12.76 15.88
N LEU A 339 -32.01 -13.64 15.35
CA LEU A 339 -32.68 -13.43 14.07
C LEU A 339 -33.77 -12.36 14.20
N SER A 340 -33.77 -11.38 13.29
CA SER A 340 -34.81 -10.35 13.21
C SER A 340 -35.61 -10.38 11.92
N GLY A 341 -35.12 -11.07 10.88
CA GLY A 341 -35.83 -11.22 9.62
C GLY A 341 -35.17 -12.23 8.70
N LYS A 342 -35.96 -12.92 7.87
CA LYS A 342 -35.46 -13.92 6.93
C LYS A 342 -36.32 -13.94 5.68
N THR A 343 -35.66 -13.97 4.53
CA THR A 343 -36.24 -14.22 3.21
C THR A 343 -35.48 -15.37 2.54
N LYS A 344 -35.82 -15.70 1.29
CA LYS A 344 -35.12 -16.73 0.50
C LYS A 344 -33.62 -16.41 0.34
N ASP A 345 -33.29 -15.14 0.15
CA ASP A 345 -31.97 -14.68 -0.27
C ASP A 345 -31.33 -13.70 0.71
N THR A 346 -32.02 -13.32 1.79
CA THR A 346 -31.50 -12.42 2.83
C THR A 346 -31.82 -12.91 4.23
N VAL A 347 -30.84 -12.82 5.13
CA VAL A 347 -31.04 -13.01 6.58
C VAL A 347 -30.62 -11.74 7.29
N THR A 348 -31.41 -11.31 8.27
CA THR A 348 -31.17 -10.11 9.08
C THR A 348 -31.16 -10.48 10.55
N GLY A 349 -30.20 -9.96 11.30
CA GLY A 349 -30.10 -10.21 12.72
C GLY A 349 -28.96 -9.48 13.41
N ASP A 350 -28.80 -9.77 14.69
CA ASP A 350 -27.69 -9.31 15.51
C ASP A 350 -26.73 -10.47 15.81
N ALA A 351 -25.48 -10.14 16.07
CA ALA A 351 -24.47 -11.10 16.52
C ALA A 351 -23.73 -10.57 17.74
N ILE A 352 -23.69 -11.39 18.79
CA ILE A 352 -22.83 -11.17 19.96
C ILE A 352 -21.76 -12.24 19.94
N GLN A 353 -20.51 -11.83 19.87
CA GLN A 353 -19.37 -12.73 19.95
C GLN A 353 -18.77 -12.69 21.35
N SER A 354 -18.30 -13.83 21.84
CA SER A 354 -17.74 -13.97 23.18
C SER A 354 -16.58 -14.94 23.21
N VAL A 355 -15.63 -14.66 24.11
CA VAL A 355 -14.52 -15.54 24.46
C VAL A 355 -14.58 -15.78 25.96
N ASN A 356 -14.56 -17.04 26.38
CA ASN A 356 -14.65 -17.44 27.80
C ASN A 356 -15.84 -16.78 28.53
N GLY A 357 -16.99 -16.70 27.85
CA GLY A 357 -18.22 -16.10 28.38
C GLY A 357 -18.22 -14.57 28.49
N LYS A 358 -17.14 -13.88 28.08
CA LYS A 358 -17.07 -12.42 28.02
C LYS A 358 -17.30 -11.92 26.61
N GLU A 359 -18.14 -10.91 26.44
CA GLU A 359 -18.40 -10.31 25.13
C GLU A 359 -17.13 -9.68 24.55
N SER A 360 -16.75 -10.11 23.34
CA SER A 360 -15.67 -9.54 22.56
C SER A 360 -16.20 -8.56 21.50
N MET A 361 -17.37 -8.85 20.93
CA MET A 361 -17.98 -8.04 19.88
C MET A 361 -19.49 -8.01 19.96
N ASP A 362 -20.06 -6.84 19.67
CA ASP A 362 -21.49 -6.65 19.52
C ASP A 362 -21.78 -6.02 18.15
N ILE A 363 -22.45 -6.76 17.26
CA ILE A 363 -22.79 -6.34 15.91
C ILE A 363 -24.32 -6.31 15.79
N ARG A 364 -24.86 -5.15 15.41
CA ARG A 364 -26.31 -4.93 15.33
C ARG A 364 -26.80 -4.69 13.92
N GLY A 365 -27.99 -5.20 13.62
CA GLY A 365 -28.71 -4.96 12.38
C GLY A 365 -27.98 -5.46 11.13
N MET A 366 -27.29 -6.59 11.24
CA MET A 366 -26.60 -7.22 10.11
C MET A 366 -27.60 -7.66 9.04
N GLN A 367 -27.23 -7.47 7.79
CA GLN A 367 -27.96 -7.98 6.63
C GLN A 367 -27.00 -8.80 5.76
N VAL A 368 -27.24 -10.10 5.69
CA VAL A 368 -26.43 -11.04 4.90
C VAL A 368 -27.24 -11.53 3.71
N LYS A 369 -26.62 -11.54 2.53
CA LYS A 369 -27.25 -11.94 1.26
C LYS A 369 -26.52 -13.12 0.62
N LYS A 370 -27.27 -13.92 -0.14
CA LYS A 370 -26.71 -14.93 -1.05
C LYS A 370 -26.20 -14.25 -2.34
N ILE A 371 -25.05 -14.69 -2.82
CA ILE A 371 -24.53 -14.37 -4.14
C ILE A 371 -25.34 -15.12 -5.19
N LYS A 372 -25.83 -14.40 -6.20
CA LYS A 372 -26.72 -14.97 -7.24
C LYS A 372 -26.02 -15.21 -8.58
N ASN A 373 -24.94 -14.47 -8.86
CA ASN A 373 -24.33 -14.43 -10.18
C ASN A 373 -22.86 -14.86 -10.12
N ALA A 374 -22.45 -15.72 -11.06
CA ALA A 374 -21.05 -16.01 -11.32
C ALA A 374 -20.34 -14.71 -11.76
N GLY A 375 -19.52 -14.15 -10.88
CA GLY A 375 -18.87 -12.85 -11.08
C GLY A 375 -18.82 -11.98 -9.82
N GLU A 376 -19.79 -12.14 -8.90
CA GLU A 376 -19.73 -11.49 -7.58
C GLU A 376 -18.63 -12.10 -6.67
N GLU A 377 -18.09 -13.27 -7.04
CA GLU A 377 -16.98 -13.94 -6.36
C GLU A 377 -15.64 -13.18 -6.52
N ASN A 378 -15.51 -12.34 -7.57
CA ASN A 378 -14.35 -11.48 -7.82
C ASN A 378 -14.58 -10.05 -7.30
N ALA A 379 -15.39 -9.89 -6.25
CA ALA A 379 -15.74 -8.60 -5.70
C ALA A 379 -15.04 -8.29 -4.38
N LEU A 380 -14.81 -6.99 -4.13
CA LEU A 380 -14.40 -6.53 -2.81
C LEU A 380 -15.63 -6.41 -1.91
N LEU A 381 -15.59 -7.06 -0.74
CA LEU A 381 -16.73 -7.13 0.15
C LEU A 381 -16.74 -6.04 1.22
N LEU A 382 -17.89 -5.84 1.87
CA LEU A 382 -18.09 -4.79 2.86
C LEU A 382 -17.11 -4.88 4.03
N ASP A 383 -16.83 -6.09 4.53
CA ASP A 383 -15.83 -6.32 5.59
C ASP A 383 -14.44 -5.82 5.19
N GLN A 384 -14.01 -6.07 3.95
CA GLN A 384 -12.73 -5.61 3.43
C GLN A 384 -12.72 -4.09 3.16
N LEU A 385 -13.85 -3.51 2.75
CA LEU A 385 -14.00 -2.05 2.60
C LEU A 385 -13.92 -1.30 3.93
N ILE A 386 -14.37 -1.92 5.03
CA ILE A 386 -14.18 -1.37 6.38
C ILE A 386 -12.69 -1.35 6.71
N GLU A 387 -11.94 -2.41 6.37
CA GLU A 387 -10.49 -2.47 6.55
C GLU A 387 -9.75 -1.41 5.70
N ALA A 388 -10.18 -1.18 4.46
CA ALA A 388 -9.66 -0.10 3.64
C ALA A 388 -9.96 1.30 4.24
N SER A 389 -11.15 1.47 4.80
CA SER A 389 -11.57 2.70 5.49
C SER A 389 -10.73 2.97 6.72
N ALA A 390 -10.51 1.92 7.50
CA ALA A 390 -9.63 1.83 8.62
C ALA A 390 -8.20 2.28 8.31
N GLN A 391 -7.60 1.69 7.29
CA GLN A 391 -6.26 2.02 6.82
C GLN A 391 -6.17 3.47 6.35
N THR A 392 -7.21 4.01 5.70
CA THR A 392 -7.25 5.42 5.28
C THR A 392 -7.20 6.38 6.46
N VAL A 393 -7.98 6.12 7.53
CA VAL A 393 -7.90 6.93 8.76
C VAL A 393 -6.54 6.77 9.42
N GLY A 394 -6.00 5.54 9.45
CA GLY A 394 -4.65 5.28 9.95
C GLY A 394 -3.59 6.12 9.24
N MET A 395 -3.66 6.23 7.91
CA MET A 395 -2.76 7.08 7.13
C MET A 395 -2.89 8.56 7.47
N TYR A 396 -4.12 9.08 7.65
CA TYR A 396 -4.34 10.46 8.08
C TYR A 396 -3.67 10.73 9.44
N VAL A 397 -3.82 9.80 10.38
CA VAL A 397 -3.29 9.91 11.72
C VAL A 397 -1.76 9.87 11.72
N LEU A 398 -1.15 8.90 11.02
CA LEU A 398 0.30 8.81 10.89
C LEU A 398 0.90 10.10 10.30
N ALA A 399 0.27 10.63 9.25
CA ALA A 399 0.67 11.89 8.64
C ALA A 399 0.47 13.12 9.56
N SER A 400 -0.38 13.03 10.59
CA SER A 400 -0.69 14.14 11.49
C SER A 400 0.08 14.10 12.81
N LEU A 401 0.60 12.94 13.20
CA LEU A 401 1.33 12.78 14.47
C LEU A 401 2.85 12.82 14.32
N GLU A 402 3.36 12.94 13.08
CA GLU A 402 4.79 12.84 12.74
C GLU A 402 5.49 11.62 13.38
N ASN A 403 4.71 10.61 13.79
CA ASN A 403 5.17 9.53 14.64
C ASN A 403 4.69 8.18 14.09
N ASN A 404 5.64 7.41 13.59
CA ASN A 404 5.41 6.08 13.02
C ASN A 404 5.35 4.96 14.08
N ASP A 405 5.53 5.29 15.37
CA ASP A 405 5.52 4.32 16.47
C ASP A 405 4.14 4.12 17.08
N LEU A 406 3.09 4.73 16.52
CA LEU A 406 1.71 4.55 16.97
C LEU A 406 0.93 3.66 16.00
N LEU A 407 0.18 2.70 16.55
CA LEU A 407 -0.68 1.82 15.76
C LEU A 407 -2.16 2.17 15.97
N PRO A 408 -2.92 2.43 14.88
CA PRO A 408 -4.37 2.55 14.95
C PRO A 408 -5.03 1.19 15.13
N LEU A 409 -5.89 1.07 16.14
CA LEU A 409 -6.73 -0.08 16.44
C LEU A 409 -8.21 0.32 16.38
N PHE A 410 -9.06 -0.55 15.86
CA PHE A 410 -10.51 -0.31 15.78
C PHE A 410 -11.22 -0.60 17.09
N HIS A 411 -12.09 0.31 17.55
CA HIS A 411 -12.91 0.11 18.75
C HIS A 411 -14.41 0.19 18.47
N SER A 412 -14.85 0.87 17.40
CA SER A 412 -16.24 0.78 16.92
C SER A 412 -16.41 1.30 15.50
N THR A 413 -17.46 0.82 14.84
CA THR A 413 -17.99 1.38 13.60
C THR A 413 -19.49 1.62 13.76
N GLY A 414 -20.01 2.70 13.18
CA GLY A 414 -21.44 2.99 13.18
C GLY A 414 -22.16 2.23 12.07
N GLU A 415 -22.96 2.90 11.26
CA GLU A 415 -23.74 2.24 10.21
C GLU A 415 -22.87 2.01 8.98
N ALA A 416 -22.89 0.80 8.40
CA ALA A 416 -22.33 0.59 7.08
C ALA A 416 -23.27 -0.14 6.13
N LYS A 417 -23.20 0.25 4.86
CA LYS A 417 -24.04 -0.34 3.81
C LYS A 417 -23.33 -0.31 2.47
N LEU A 418 -23.22 -1.48 1.84
CA LEU A 418 -22.83 -1.64 0.46
C LEU A 418 -24.03 -1.35 -0.45
N LEU A 419 -23.87 -0.44 -1.40
CA LEU A 419 -24.97 -0.07 -2.32
C LEU A 419 -24.82 -0.68 -3.72
N LYS A 420 -23.63 -1.15 -4.06
CA LYS A 420 -23.34 -1.88 -5.30
C LYS A 420 -22.13 -2.80 -5.12
N THR A 421 -22.06 -3.83 -5.94
CA THR A 421 -20.91 -4.74 -6.00
C THR A 421 -19.68 -4.03 -6.56
N ILE A 422 -18.51 -4.29 -5.97
CA ILE A 422 -17.23 -3.68 -6.34
C ILE A 422 -16.37 -4.69 -7.06
N GLN A 423 -15.99 -4.39 -8.29
CA GLN A 423 -15.39 -5.36 -9.19
C GLN A 423 -13.88 -5.15 -9.33
N SER A 424 -13.17 -6.22 -9.74
CA SER A 424 -11.77 -6.13 -10.15
C SER A 424 -11.53 -4.98 -11.14
N GLY A 425 -10.55 -4.13 -10.87
CA GLY A 425 -10.23 -2.94 -11.67
C GLY A 425 -10.94 -1.65 -11.30
N ASP A 426 -11.91 -1.72 -10.40
CA ASP A 426 -12.51 -0.52 -9.83
C ASP A 426 -11.45 0.32 -9.13
N ASN A 427 -11.53 1.64 -9.35
CA ASN A 427 -10.80 2.60 -8.55
C ASN A 427 -11.74 3.15 -7.49
N LEU A 428 -11.33 3.19 -6.24
CA LEU A 428 -12.13 3.73 -5.16
C LEU A 428 -11.40 4.86 -4.44
N LEU A 429 -12.18 5.87 -4.06
CA LEU A 429 -11.77 6.94 -3.16
C LEU A 429 -12.45 6.75 -1.82
N ILE A 430 -11.68 6.75 -0.75
CA ILE A 430 -12.15 6.71 0.62
C ILE A 430 -11.91 8.09 1.22
N LYS A 431 -12.98 8.83 1.50
CA LYS A 431 -12.91 10.13 2.18
C LYS A 431 -13.05 9.91 3.66
N ALA A 432 -12.02 10.26 4.41
CA ALA A 432 -12.08 10.41 5.86
C ALA A 432 -12.41 11.87 6.18
N ASN A 433 -13.53 12.10 6.85
CA ASN A 433 -13.98 13.42 7.30
C ASN A 433 -14.04 13.47 8.82
N ASN A 434 -13.93 14.67 9.37
CA ASN A 434 -14.03 14.94 10.80
C ASN A 434 -13.10 14.07 11.67
N VAL A 435 -11.90 13.74 11.16
CA VAL A 435 -10.92 12.93 11.90
C VAL A 435 -10.45 13.72 13.13
N LYS A 436 -10.95 13.36 14.32
CA LYS A 436 -10.53 13.96 15.59
C LYS A 436 -9.53 13.04 16.28
N ILE A 437 -8.46 13.60 16.82
CA ILE A 437 -7.51 12.87 17.68
C ILE A 437 -7.61 13.47 19.08
N ILE A 438 -8.09 12.69 20.04
CA ILE A 438 -8.25 13.09 21.43
C ILE A 438 -7.14 12.43 22.24
N LYS A 439 -6.23 13.24 22.77
CA LYS A 439 -5.18 12.77 23.67
C LYS A 439 -5.77 12.58 25.07
N THR A 440 -5.78 11.35 25.56
CA THR A 440 -6.08 11.03 26.96
C THR A 440 -4.79 10.70 27.69
N ALA A 441 -4.80 10.69 29.02
CA ALA A 441 -3.60 10.44 29.83
C ALA A 441 -2.90 9.10 29.53
N SER A 442 -3.62 8.11 28.99
CA SER A 442 -3.10 6.76 28.74
C SER A 442 -3.24 6.28 27.29
N MET A 443 -3.96 6.98 26.41
CA MET A 443 -4.18 6.58 25.01
C MET A 443 -4.64 7.75 24.13
N ASN A 444 -4.41 7.70 22.82
CA ASN A 444 -5.07 8.63 21.91
C ASN A 444 -6.28 7.94 21.28
N ILE A 445 -7.41 8.62 21.22
CA ILE A 445 -8.65 8.14 20.61
C ILE A 445 -8.83 8.88 19.29
N PHE A 446 -9.29 8.19 18.25
CA PHE A 446 -9.69 8.82 17.01
C PHE A 446 -11.11 8.47 16.58
N SER A 447 -11.76 9.39 15.88
CA SER A 447 -13.07 9.20 15.28
C SER A 447 -13.16 9.87 13.91
N SER A 448 -13.83 9.29 12.93
CA SER A 448 -14.01 9.86 11.59
C SER A 448 -15.30 9.37 10.93
N ASP A 449 -15.92 10.18 10.08
CA ASP A 449 -16.94 9.71 9.15
C ASP A 449 -16.30 9.32 7.83
N ILE A 450 -16.69 8.17 7.28
CA ILE A 450 -16.08 7.62 6.08
C ILE A 450 -17.10 7.45 4.96
N GLU A 451 -16.71 7.93 3.79
CA GLU A 451 -17.48 7.77 2.57
C GLU A 451 -16.60 7.14 1.50
N ILE A 452 -17.10 6.08 0.87
CA ILE A 452 -16.40 5.40 -0.22
C ILE A 452 -17.14 5.70 -1.53
N TYR A 453 -16.38 5.96 -2.57
CA TYR A 453 -16.92 6.26 -3.89
C TYR A 453 -16.14 5.47 -4.93
N ARG A 454 -16.83 4.99 -5.97
CA ARG A 454 -16.14 4.58 -7.19
C ARG A 454 -15.62 5.85 -7.86
N ALA A 455 -14.32 5.89 -8.14
CA ALA A 455 -13.71 6.99 -8.88
C ALA A 455 -13.65 6.66 -10.36
N PHE A 456 -13.92 7.67 -11.19
CA PHE A 456 -13.65 7.67 -12.61
C PHE A 456 -12.57 8.68 -12.92
N THR A 457 -11.66 8.32 -13.83
CA THR A 457 -10.54 9.16 -14.22
C THR A 457 -10.99 10.24 -15.21
N GLN A 458 -10.66 11.49 -14.88
CA GLN A 458 -10.71 12.66 -15.77
C GLN A 458 -9.42 12.69 -16.62
N ILE A 459 -9.52 12.73 -17.95
CA ILE A 459 -8.38 13.09 -18.80
C ILE A 459 -8.45 14.60 -19.03
N THR A 460 -7.54 15.34 -18.40
CA THR A 460 -7.34 16.77 -18.69
C THR A 460 -6.49 16.88 -19.95
N THR A 461 -7.04 17.43 -21.03
CA THR A 461 -6.21 17.96 -22.13
C THR A 461 -5.68 19.34 -21.72
N GLN A 462 -4.64 19.83 -22.42
CA GLN A 462 -3.94 21.08 -22.08
C GLN A 462 -4.84 22.33 -21.99
N ASP A 463 -6.10 22.28 -22.46
CA ASP A 463 -6.94 23.46 -22.70
C ASP A 463 -7.96 23.77 -21.58
N GLY A 464 -7.84 23.18 -20.39
CA GLY A 464 -8.50 23.68 -19.18
C GLY A 464 -10.03 23.65 -19.16
N VAL A 465 -10.70 22.98 -20.11
CA VAL A 465 -12.16 22.79 -20.07
C VAL A 465 -12.51 21.75 -19.01
N ILE A 466 -13.16 22.19 -17.94
CA ILE A 466 -13.72 21.34 -16.88
C ILE A 466 -15.17 21.04 -17.22
N ILE A 467 -15.51 19.78 -17.50
CA ILE A 467 -16.90 19.31 -17.50
C ILE A 467 -17.10 18.42 -16.27
N PRO A 468 -17.94 18.80 -15.30
CA PRO A 468 -18.22 17.99 -14.13
C PRO A 468 -19.45 17.09 -14.32
N LYS A 469 -19.40 15.85 -13.79
CA LYS A 469 -20.41 15.36 -12.83
C LYS A 469 -20.03 14.01 -12.22
N VAL A 470 -19.72 14.04 -10.93
CA VAL A 470 -20.07 12.96 -10.00
C VAL A 470 -21.60 12.87 -10.03
N THR A 471 -22.18 11.74 -10.43
CA THR A 471 -23.56 11.47 -10.04
C THR A 471 -23.51 11.00 -8.58
N ARG A 472 -24.47 11.46 -7.77
CA ARG A 472 -24.66 11.00 -6.38
C ARG A 472 -25.01 9.50 -6.30
N GLU A 473 -25.08 8.82 -7.45
CA GLU A 473 -25.56 7.46 -7.65
C GLU A 473 -24.44 6.41 -7.66
N GLU A 474 -23.17 6.80 -7.46
CA GLU A 474 -22.04 5.86 -7.51
C GLU A 474 -21.60 5.30 -6.17
N LEU A 475 -22.47 5.34 -5.17
CA LEU A 475 -22.06 5.18 -3.79
C LEU A 475 -21.62 3.73 -3.54
N VAL A 476 -20.38 3.59 -3.05
CA VAL A 476 -19.77 2.33 -2.60
C VAL A 476 -19.66 2.44 -1.09
N ALA A 477 -19.84 1.34 -0.35
CA ALA A 477 -19.86 1.26 1.11
C ALA A 477 -19.78 2.60 1.90
N THR A 478 -20.89 3.10 2.42
CA THR A 478 -20.81 4.16 3.46
C THR A 478 -20.41 3.52 4.77
N VAL A 479 -19.52 4.13 5.55
CA VAL A 479 -19.30 3.80 6.97
C VAL A 479 -19.50 5.08 7.78
N LYS A 480 -20.71 5.25 8.33
CA LYS A 480 -21.05 6.39 9.18
C LYS A 480 -20.39 6.18 10.53
N THR A 481 -19.42 7.04 10.85
CA THR A 481 -18.63 7.00 12.09
C THR A 481 -17.76 5.75 12.24
N LEU A 482 -16.46 5.97 12.36
CA LEU A 482 -15.41 4.99 12.56
C LEU A 482 -14.58 5.49 13.73
N GLN A 483 -14.30 4.61 14.67
CA GLN A 483 -13.78 4.98 15.98
C GLN A 483 -12.66 4.00 16.37
N GLY A 484 -11.51 4.53 16.77
CA GLY A 484 -10.32 3.75 17.05
C GLY A 484 -9.39 4.37 18.10
N LEU A 485 -8.37 3.62 18.49
CA LEU A 485 -7.37 3.99 19.49
C LEU A 485 -5.98 3.93 18.88
N LEU A 486 -5.07 4.79 19.31
CA LEU A 486 -3.66 4.70 18.99
C LEU A 486 -2.90 4.26 20.22
N LEU A 487 -2.22 3.14 20.10
CA LEU A 487 -1.32 2.63 21.13
C LEU A 487 0.12 2.66 20.64
N PRO A 488 1.10 2.87 21.54
CA PRO A 488 2.50 2.68 21.22
C PRO A 488 2.72 1.26 20.69
N LYS A 489 3.42 1.15 19.56
CA LYS A 489 3.80 -0.12 18.94
C LYS A 489 4.49 -1.03 19.94
N ALA A 490 5.40 -0.49 20.75
CA ALA A 490 6.09 -1.24 21.81
C ALA A 490 5.13 -1.78 22.89
N GLU A 491 4.08 -1.03 23.25
CA GLU A 491 3.11 -1.48 24.25
C GLU A 491 2.23 -2.60 23.71
N ILE A 492 1.79 -2.48 22.45
CA ILE A 492 1.14 -3.58 21.75
C ILE A 492 2.08 -4.78 21.78
N LEU A 493 3.30 -4.68 21.27
CA LEU A 493 4.25 -5.79 21.27
C LEU A 493 4.48 -6.41 22.66
N LYS A 494 4.58 -5.61 23.73
CA LYS A 494 4.73 -6.09 25.11
C LYS A 494 3.51 -6.83 25.63
N LYS A 495 2.29 -6.42 25.24
CA LYS A 495 1.05 -7.15 25.61
C LYS A 495 0.90 -8.47 24.86
N LEU A 496 1.72 -8.69 23.83
CA LEU A 496 1.68 -9.88 22.97
C LEU A 496 2.79 -10.88 23.29
N SER A 497 3.88 -10.44 23.94
CA SER A 497 4.92 -11.27 24.55
C SER A 497 4.52 -11.75 25.94
#